data_AF-A0A3D0I989-F1
#
_entry.id   AF-A0A3D0I989-F1
#
_cell.length_a   1.000
_cell.length_b   1.000
_cell.length_c   1.000
_cell.angle_alpha   90.00
_cell.angle_beta   90.00
_cell.angle_gamma   90.00
#
_symmetry.space_group_name_H-M   'P 1'
#
loop_
_entity.id
_entity.type
_entity.pdbx_description
1 polymer ?
#
loop_
_entity_poly.entity_id
_entity_poly.type
_entity_poly.pdbx_seq_one_letter_code
_entity_poly.pdbx_strand_id
1 'polypeptide(L)'
;MTAVSHAVSSPRQPLEVGLEQARGRDFEMVLRGYGALDLPLRFTAGAAMRGDGRTRVLFLDPATTKELPGGIRVAPAAPGVRYFEQSSAGGRPSRTPIYPALLPHAVFHGPALRPLWVDAEGRASLAWVGQGATQTLLVGFDVAGEIVRWCQGDPARATSDGPRAKFGFGFERPNYLFEHQLDPRHPTLPWADHLGFKLAECLCELADWPLVEPLPGGLRGLVIFTGDDDEAYLERYDEQLRLMGELPVTYFLVPKTRHTRETLGRLPGNVELGLHIDALDRPADYAHACREQAHFLRGLTGRACRTLRNHGYLNDGYLGHLPAWEENAIALDLNLPGVDGTALNGSFLPHRLRRPDGTWSEHYSLLTAFGDGMIYALGLKPWQAGRRMRALVRQIEATRPGVLVFNFHPQNVPETRRLHRGVRRLATRRGWRALGAEAYTSWLELLQELRVDCPGESFRLRSARRAEGLVLRVPAGGTWRRVEVPPFHEEIRIPLP
;
A
#
# COMPACT_ATOMS: atom_id res chain seq x y z
N MET A 1 3.94 -27.26 66.77
CA MET A 1 5.24 -27.38 66.05
C MET A 1 5.15 -28.68 65.26
N THR A 2 5.10 -28.75 63.94
CA THR A 2 5.61 -27.86 62.88
C THR A 2 4.75 -28.17 61.64
N ALA A 3 4.02 -27.18 61.11
CA ALA A 3 3.23 -27.34 59.90
C ALA A 3 4.13 -27.16 58.66
N VAL A 4 4.13 -28.17 57.79
CA VAL A 4 4.91 -28.20 56.54
C VAL A 4 4.18 -27.37 55.49
N SER A 5 4.88 -26.33 55.01
CA SER A 5 4.44 -25.42 53.96
C SER A 5 4.36 -26.14 52.60
N HIS A 6 3.19 -26.14 51.98
CA HIS A 6 3.02 -26.47 50.57
C HIS A 6 3.43 -25.29 49.70
N ALA A 7 4.58 -25.40 49.05
CA ALA A 7 4.97 -24.49 47.96
C ALA A 7 4.14 -24.84 46.71
N VAL A 8 3.19 -23.96 46.38
CA VAL A 8 2.46 -23.96 45.11
C VAL A 8 3.46 -23.58 44.01
N SER A 9 3.71 -24.48 43.06
CA SER A 9 4.45 -24.17 41.85
C SER A 9 3.66 -23.18 41.01
N SER A 10 4.19 -21.98 40.79
CA SER A 10 3.68 -21.05 39.78
C SER A 10 3.69 -21.72 38.41
N PRO A 11 2.63 -21.59 37.59
CA PRO A 11 2.67 -22.03 36.21
C PRO A 11 3.68 -21.16 35.45
N ARG A 12 4.58 -21.84 34.74
CA ARG A 12 5.57 -21.26 33.82
C ARG A 12 4.84 -20.39 32.78
N GLN A 13 5.26 -19.14 32.62
CA GLN A 13 4.91 -18.31 31.47
C GLN A 13 5.59 -18.86 30.21
N PRO A 14 4.87 -18.99 29.08
CA PRO A 14 5.47 -19.02 27.76
C PRO A 14 4.89 -17.85 26.94
N LEU A 15 5.58 -16.71 26.88
CA LEU A 15 5.10 -15.55 26.12
C LEU A 15 6.17 -14.82 25.28
N GLU A 16 7.44 -15.19 25.34
CA GLU A 16 8.49 -14.45 24.63
C GLU A 16 8.80 -14.97 23.21
N VAL A 17 8.53 -16.24 22.89
CA VAL A 17 8.84 -16.80 21.55
C VAL A 17 7.81 -16.38 20.47
N GLY A 18 6.60 -15.95 20.87
CA GLY A 18 5.51 -15.64 19.93
C GLY A 18 5.53 -14.23 19.34
N LEU A 19 5.94 -13.22 20.13
CA LEU A 19 5.91 -11.81 19.73
C LEU A 19 6.94 -11.48 18.64
N GLU A 20 8.11 -12.12 18.69
CA GLU A 20 9.18 -11.91 17.71
C GLU A 20 8.86 -12.51 16.35
N GLN A 21 8.27 -13.71 16.33
CA GLN A 21 7.81 -14.34 15.10
C GLN A 21 6.66 -13.55 14.47
N ALA A 22 5.75 -13.00 15.29
CA ALA A 22 4.67 -12.14 14.82
C ALA A 22 5.21 -10.85 14.17
N ARG A 23 6.16 -10.16 14.85
CA ARG A 23 6.83 -8.97 14.28
C ARG A 23 7.59 -9.29 12.99
N GLY A 24 8.25 -10.44 12.92
CA GLY A 24 8.92 -10.90 11.70
C GLY A 24 7.95 -11.09 10.54
N ARG A 25 6.79 -11.72 10.77
CA ARG A 25 5.74 -11.92 9.74
C ARG A 25 5.11 -10.61 9.29
N ASP A 26 4.82 -9.70 10.22
CA ASP A 26 4.27 -8.38 9.90
C ASP A 26 5.24 -7.60 8.99
N PHE A 27 6.52 -7.63 9.34
CA PHE A 27 7.56 -6.96 8.57
C PHE A 27 7.75 -7.57 7.18
N GLU A 28 7.75 -8.90 7.08
CA GLU A 28 7.79 -9.61 5.80
C GLU A 28 6.59 -9.24 4.92
N MET A 29 5.38 -9.20 5.48
CA MET A 29 4.17 -8.82 4.76
C MET A 29 4.27 -7.41 4.18
N VAL A 30 4.76 -6.45 4.97
CA VAL A 30 4.98 -5.07 4.53
C VAL A 30 6.01 -5.02 3.40
N LEU A 31 7.17 -5.64 3.57
CA LEU A 31 8.24 -5.62 2.57
C LEU A 31 7.84 -6.27 1.24
N ARG A 32 7.01 -7.31 1.30
CA ARG A 32 6.45 -7.94 0.10
C ARG A 32 5.65 -6.96 -0.74
N GLY A 33 4.87 -6.07 -0.11
CA GLY A 33 4.15 -4.99 -0.81
C GLY A 33 5.06 -4.01 -1.57
N TYR A 34 6.34 -3.93 -1.19
CA TYR A 34 7.35 -3.08 -1.81
C TYR A 34 8.37 -3.86 -2.65
N GLY A 35 8.14 -5.15 -2.92
CA GLY A 35 8.92 -5.96 -3.84
C GLY A 35 10.11 -6.70 -3.23
N ALA A 36 10.32 -6.58 -1.92
CA ALA A 36 11.34 -7.34 -1.21
C ALA A 36 10.78 -8.71 -0.81
N LEU A 37 10.91 -9.69 -1.71
CA LEU A 37 10.31 -11.02 -1.57
C LEU A 37 11.30 -12.03 -0.99
N ASP A 38 10.81 -12.83 -0.02
CA ASP A 38 11.50 -13.97 0.58
C ASP A 38 12.96 -13.68 0.97
N LEU A 39 13.23 -12.46 1.44
CA LEU A 39 14.55 -12.09 1.91
C LEU A 39 14.98 -13.09 3.00
N PRO A 40 16.21 -13.64 2.96
CA PRO A 40 16.70 -14.61 3.94
C PRO A 40 17.04 -13.93 5.28
N LEU A 41 16.10 -13.16 5.84
CA LEU A 41 16.25 -12.48 7.11
C LEU A 41 15.96 -13.46 8.25
N ARG A 42 16.83 -13.45 9.25
CA ARG A 42 16.59 -14.09 10.54
C ARG A 42 16.39 -13.01 11.58
N PHE A 43 15.18 -12.90 12.11
CA PHE A 43 14.88 -11.97 13.20
C PHE A 43 15.25 -12.62 14.54
N THR A 44 15.95 -11.89 15.41
CA THR A 44 16.23 -12.28 16.80
C THR A 44 16.09 -11.07 17.70
N ALA A 45 15.38 -11.14 18.83
CA ALA A 45 15.47 -10.09 19.84
C ALA A 45 16.85 -10.08 20.49
N GLY A 46 17.26 -8.88 20.95
CA GLY A 46 18.39 -8.75 21.86
C GLY A 46 19.72 -9.27 21.33
N ALA A 47 20.44 -8.40 20.61
CA ALA A 47 21.83 -8.55 20.16
C ALA A 47 22.06 -9.42 18.91
N ALA A 48 22.48 -8.70 17.85
CA ALA A 48 23.32 -9.13 16.74
C ALA A 48 22.93 -10.44 16.02
N MET A 49 22.24 -10.28 14.89
CA MET A 49 22.05 -11.31 13.88
C MET A 49 23.39 -11.88 13.38
N ARG A 50 23.49 -13.20 13.15
CA ARG A 50 24.49 -13.76 12.23
C ARG A 50 23.81 -14.02 10.89
N GLY A 51 23.94 -13.07 9.95
CA GLY A 51 23.96 -13.39 8.53
C GLY A 51 25.27 -14.09 8.16
N ASP A 52 25.56 -14.27 6.88
CA ASP A 52 26.80 -14.76 6.22
C ASP A 52 28.17 -14.32 6.80
N GLY A 53 28.19 -13.54 7.88
CA GLY A 53 29.33 -13.02 8.62
C GLY A 53 29.48 -11.50 8.47
N ARG A 54 28.82 -10.88 7.48
CA ARG A 54 29.12 -9.50 7.04
C ARG A 54 27.97 -8.52 7.15
N THR A 55 26.75 -9.00 7.35
CA THR A 55 25.55 -8.17 7.22
C THR A 55 24.56 -8.40 8.38
N ARG A 56 24.00 -7.31 8.95
CA ARG A 56 23.02 -7.36 10.06
C ARG A 56 21.96 -6.27 9.94
N VAL A 57 20.78 -6.53 10.50
CA VAL A 57 19.71 -5.53 10.69
C VAL A 57 19.35 -5.54 12.17
N LEU A 58 19.20 -4.36 12.77
CA LEU A 58 18.84 -4.23 14.18
C LEU A 58 17.65 -3.28 14.31
N PHE A 59 16.50 -3.85 14.63
CA PHE A 59 15.31 -3.12 15.06
C PHE A 59 15.45 -2.81 16.55
N LEU A 60 15.25 -1.55 16.92
CA LEU A 60 15.39 -1.11 18.30
C LEU A 60 14.02 -0.68 18.84
N ASP A 61 13.69 -1.18 20.02
CA ASP A 61 12.46 -0.80 20.70
C ASP A 61 12.49 0.71 21.01
N PRO A 62 11.40 1.46 20.76
CA PRO A 62 11.31 2.88 21.07
C PRO A 62 11.70 3.25 22.50
N ALA A 63 11.48 2.37 23.48
CA ALA A 63 11.84 2.59 24.88
C ALA A 63 13.34 2.35 25.17
N THR A 64 14.11 1.87 24.20
CA THR A 64 15.52 1.53 24.39
C THR A 64 16.35 2.79 24.63
N THR A 65 16.95 2.88 25.81
CA THR A 65 18.03 3.83 26.11
C THR A 65 19.29 3.04 26.41
N LYS A 66 20.25 3.03 25.48
CA LYS A 66 21.52 2.33 25.66
C LYS A 66 22.61 2.89 24.76
N GLU A 67 23.84 2.55 25.09
CA GLU A 67 24.98 2.75 24.21
C GLU A 67 25.26 1.46 23.42
N LEU A 68 25.34 1.58 22.11
CA LEU A 68 25.76 0.55 21.17
C LEU A 68 27.27 0.69 20.90
N PRO A 69 27.97 -0.38 20.48
CA PRO A 69 29.40 -0.29 20.22
C PRO A 69 29.73 0.74 19.14
N GLY A 70 30.87 1.42 19.29
CA GLY A 70 31.25 2.55 18.43
C GLY A 70 30.78 3.92 18.91
N GLY A 71 30.39 4.05 20.19
CA GLY A 71 29.96 5.32 20.78
C GLY A 71 28.59 5.79 20.27
N ILE A 72 27.74 4.86 19.85
CA ILE A 72 26.42 5.17 19.31
C ILE A 72 25.43 5.16 20.47
N ARG A 73 24.81 6.30 20.73
CA ARG A 73 23.78 6.43 21.74
C ARG A 73 22.40 6.28 21.09
N VAL A 74 21.54 5.54 21.78
CA VAL A 74 20.15 5.32 21.40
C VAL A 74 19.27 6.08 22.39
N ALA A 75 18.33 6.86 21.88
CA ALA A 75 17.38 7.61 22.69
C ALA A 75 15.95 7.47 22.13
N PRO A 76 14.91 7.54 22.97
CA PRO A 76 13.53 7.60 22.52
C PRO A 76 13.24 8.92 21.81
N ALA A 77 12.37 8.88 20.81
CA ALA A 77 11.80 10.04 20.14
C ALA A 77 10.27 9.92 20.09
N ALA A 78 9.61 11.07 20.22
CA ALA A 78 8.15 11.16 20.18
C ALA A 78 7.59 11.07 18.75
N PRO A 79 6.31 10.74 18.58
CA PRO A 79 5.59 10.94 17.31
C PRO A 79 5.70 12.38 16.79
N GLY A 80 5.54 12.55 15.48
CA GLY A 80 5.51 13.84 14.79
C GLY A 80 6.89 14.37 14.37
N VAL A 81 7.98 13.71 14.77
CA VAL A 81 9.34 14.05 14.30
C VAL A 81 9.43 13.83 12.80
N ARG A 82 9.98 14.82 12.10
CA ARG A 82 10.15 14.81 10.64
C ARG A 82 11.59 14.46 10.28
N TYR A 83 11.71 13.57 9.31
CA TYR A 83 12.97 13.08 8.80
C TYR A 83 13.24 13.59 7.40
N PHE A 84 14.52 13.79 7.12
CA PHE A 84 15.07 14.27 5.87
C PHE A 84 16.08 13.26 5.35
N GLU A 85 16.15 13.09 4.03
CA GLU A 85 17.17 12.23 3.44
C GLU A 85 18.54 12.88 3.56
N GLN A 86 19.50 12.14 4.11
CA GLN A 86 20.90 12.52 4.12
C GLN A 86 21.52 12.14 2.78
N SER A 87 22.13 13.12 2.11
CA SER A 87 22.88 12.83 0.89
C SER A 87 24.13 12.01 1.23
N SER A 88 24.42 10.99 0.42
CA SER A 88 25.58 10.09 0.59
C SER A 88 26.94 10.81 0.52
N ALA A 89 26.98 12.04 0.00
CA ALA A 89 28.19 12.84 -0.19
C ALA A 89 28.45 13.88 0.92
N GLY A 90 27.81 13.77 2.08
CA GLY A 90 27.97 14.75 3.17
C GLY A 90 27.38 16.13 2.87
N GLY A 91 26.56 16.23 1.82
CA GLY A 91 25.78 17.42 1.49
C GLY A 91 24.66 17.67 2.49
N ARG A 92 24.15 18.91 2.51
CA ARG A 92 23.04 19.31 3.38
C ARG A 92 21.82 18.39 3.16
N PRO A 93 21.08 18.04 4.23
CA PRO A 93 19.84 17.29 4.10
C PRO A 93 18.87 17.96 3.11
N SER A 94 18.01 17.14 2.50
CA SER A 94 16.88 17.67 1.72
C SER A 94 16.10 18.70 2.55
N ARG A 95 15.66 19.79 1.91
CA ARG A 95 14.76 20.76 2.56
C ARG A 95 13.33 20.24 2.70
N THR A 96 12.97 19.23 1.91
CA THR A 96 11.65 18.62 1.94
C THR A 96 11.71 17.39 2.84
N PRO A 97 10.84 17.31 3.86
CA PRO A 97 10.77 16.11 4.68
C PRO A 97 10.37 14.93 3.81
N ILE A 98 10.97 13.78 4.08
CA ILE A 98 10.70 12.53 3.37
C ILE A 98 9.80 11.59 4.16
N TYR A 99 9.73 11.79 5.49
CA TYR A 99 8.94 10.95 6.38
C TYR A 99 8.61 11.66 7.71
N PRO A 100 7.33 11.78 8.10
CA PRO A 100 6.92 12.09 9.47
C PRO A 100 6.63 10.80 10.24
N ALA A 101 7.30 10.60 11.38
CA ALA A 101 7.00 9.43 12.23
C ALA A 101 5.64 9.60 12.93
N LEU A 102 4.81 8.56 12.90
CA LEU A 102 3.50 8.56 13.55
C LEU A 102 3.50 7.87 14.91
N LEU A 103 4.49 7.04 15.17
CA LEU A 103 4.64 6.28 16.41
C LEU A 103 5.89 6.73 17.18
N PRO A 104 5.94 6.45 18.50
CA PRO A 104 7.19 6.52 19.24
C PRO A 104 8.23 5.62 18.59
N HIS A 105 9.47 6.09 18.50
CA HIS A 105 10.54 5.38 17.81
C HIS A 105 11.89 5.67 18.47
N ALA A 106 12.93 4.93 18.09
CA ALA A 106 14.29 5.17 18.55
C ALA A 106 15.05 6.07 17.57
N VAL A 107 15.87 6.97 18.10
CA VAL A 107 16.86 7.75 17.35
C VAL A 107 18.28 7.38 17.76
N PHE A 108 19.21 7.57 16.85
CA PHE A 108 20.62 7.22 16.95
C PHE A 108 21.47 8.47 16.78
N HIS A 109 22.50 8.59 17.61
CA HIS A 109 23.53 9.60 17.41
C HIS A 109 24.90 9.05 17.81
N GLY A 110 25.93 9.40 17.05
CA GLY A 110 27.29 8.95 17.32
C GLY A 110 28.20 9.06 16.11
N PRO A 111 29.53 9.10 16.31
CA PRO A 111 30.51 9.33 15.23
C PRO A 111 30.64 8.14 14.26
N ALA A 112 30.25 6.93 14.69
CA ALA A 112 30.30 5.73 13.85
C ALA A 112 29.06 5.56 12.94
N LEU A 113 28.08 6.46 13.01
CA LEU A 113 26.89 6.40 12.17
C LEU A 113 27.16 6.96 10.78
N ARG A 114 26.70 6.25 9.76
CA ARG A 114 26.41 6.80 8.43
C ARG A 114 24.89 6.94 8.32
N PRO A 115 24.31 8.09 8.68
CA PRO A 115 22.87 8.24 8.73
C PRO A 115 22.26 8.23 7.34
N LEU A 116 21.09 7.62 7.21
CA LEU A 116 20.27 7.66 6.00
C LEU A 116 19.19 8.72 6.14
N TRP A 117 18.46 8.68 7.26
CA TRP A 117 17.37 9.61 7.56
C TRP A 117 17.66 10.31 8.88
N VAL A 118 17.69 11.64 8.85
CA VAL A 118 17.99 12.49 10.02
C VAL A 118 16.86 13.45 10.33
N ASP A 119 16.65 13.77 11.59
CA ASP A 119 15.77 14.86 12.01
C ASP A 119 16.46 16.23 11.93
N ALA A 120 15.77 17.28 12.37
CA ALA A 120 16.29 18.65 12.36
C ALA A 120 17.49 18.86 13.29
N GLU A 121 17.66 17.99 14.30
CA GLU A 121 18.79 18.00 15.22
C GLU A 121 19.95 17.11 14.74
N GLY A 122 19.81 16.46 13.57
CA GLY A 122 20.82 15.57 13.00
C GLY A 122 20.84 14.17 13.61
N ARG A 123 19.85 13.80 14.43
CA ARG A 123 19.71 12.45 14.98
C ARG A 123 19.05 11.55 13.95
N ALA A 124 19.52 10.31 13.84
CA ALA A 124 19.11 9.41 12.78
C ALA A 124 18.12 8.36 13.26
N SER A 125 17.09 8.03 12.47
CA SER A 125 16.19 6.88 12.76
C SER A 125 16.38 5.71 11.80
N LEU A 126 17.17 5.95 10.75
CA LEU A 126 17.66 4.92 9.85
C LEU A 126 19.13 5.22 9.57
N ALA A 127 20.04 4.30 9.88
CA ALA A 127 21.47 4.53 9.76
C ALA A 127 22.26 3.24 9.53
N TRP A 128 23.40 3.36 8.87
CA TRP A 128 24.42 2.31 8.76
C TRP A 128 25.46 2.44 9.87
N VAL A 129 25.97 1.30 10.34
CA VAL A 129 27.10 1.19 11.26
C VAL A 129 28.07 0.14 10.76
N GLY A 130 29.33 0.53 10.59
CA GLY A 130 30.43 -0.39 10.29
C GLY A 130 31.14 -0.85 11.56
N GLN A 131 31.31 -2.16 11.73
CA GLN A 131 32.12 -2.78 12.78
C GLN A 131 33.04 -3.82 12.15
N GLY A 132 34.27 -3.41 11.80
CA GLY A 132 35.19 -4.26 11.04
C GLY A 132 34.63 -4.58 9.65
N ALA A 133 34.55 -5.88 9.32
CA ALA A 133 33.97 -6.36 8.06
C ALA A 133 32.44 -6.44 8.07
N THR A 134 31.79 -6.12 9.20
CA THR A 134 30.33 -6.20 9.33
C THR A 134 29.67 -4.83 9.14
N GLN A 135 28.63 -4.77 8.31
CA GLN A 135 27.71 -3.64 8.19
C GLN A 135 26.39 -3.98 8.91
N THR A 136 25.91 -3.05 9.72
CA THR A 136 24.61 -3.18 10.42
C THR A 136 23.69 -2.03 10.02
N LEU A 137 22.48 -2.34 9.55
CA LEU A 137 21.39 -1.38 9.40
C LEU A 137 20.68 -1.21 10.75
N LEU A 138 20.70 -0.01 11.31
CA LEU A 138 19.90 0.35 12.47
C LEU A 138 18.54 0.91 12.00
N VAL A 139 17.45 0.32 12.49
CA VAL A 139 16.08 0.75 12.21
C VAL A 139 15.41 1.13 13.53
N GLY A 140 15.09 2.41 13.68
CA GLY A 140 14.46 2.95 14.89
C GLY A 140 12.94 2.91 14.88
N PHE A 141 12.32 2.71 13.72
CA PHE A 141 10.88 2.70 13.54
C PHE A 141 10.25 1.32 13.82
N ASP A 142 9.04 1.32 14.39
CA ASP A 142 8.12 0.19 14.22
C ASP A 142 7.52 0.25 12.82
N VAL A 143 8.24 -0.32 11.85
CA VAL A 143 7.90 -0.20 10.42
C VAL A 143 6.50 -0.74 10.12
N ALA A 144 6.16 -1.89 10.69
CA ALA A 144 4.85 -2.48 10.46
C ALA A 144 3.75 -1.61 11.08
N GLY A 145 3.93 -1.16 12.32
CA GLY A 145 3.01 -0.24 12.99
C GLY A 145 2.85 1.09 12.25
N GLU A 146 3.94 1.67 11.74
CA GLU A 146 3.97 2.91 10.98
C GLU A 146 3.20 2.77 9.64
N ILE A 147 3.48 1.72 8.86
CA ILE A 147 2.79 1.47 7.59
C ILE A 147 1.30 1.19 7.82
N VAL A 148 0.98 0.36 8.83
CA VAL A 148 -0.40 0.14 9.29
C VAL A 148 -1.06 1.48 9.61
N ARG A 149 -0.43 2.31 10.43
CA ARG A 149 -0.99 3.59 10.85
C ARG A 149 -1.30 4.50 9.66
N TRP A 150 -0.33 4.65 8.76
CA TRP A 150 -0.49 5.43 7.53
C TRP A 150 -1.62 4.90 6.66
N CYS A 151 -1.58 3.61 6.34
CA CYS A 151 -2.46 3.04 5.32
C CYS A 151 -3.90 2.84 5.81
N GLN A 152 -4.07 2.64 7.11
CA GLN A 152 -5.32 2.15 7.70
C GLN A 152 -5.99 3.15 8.64
N GLY A 153 -5.25 4.17 9.08
CA GLY A 153 -5.76 5.11 10.06
C GLY A 153 -5.47 4.70 11.51
N ASP A 154 -6.04 5.45 12.45
CA ASP A 154 -5.94 5.15 13.88
C ASP A 154 -6.93 4.07 14.34
N PRO A 155 -6.47 2.85 14.72
CA PRO A 155 -7.37 1.82 15.21
C PRO A 155 -8.10 2.22 16.50
N ALA A 156 -7.47 3.02 17.37
CA ALA A 156 -8.09 3.47 18.60
C ALA A 156 -9.28 4.38 18.31
N ARG A 157 -9.16 5.28 17.32
CA ARG A 157 -10.26 6.16 16.90
C ARG A 157 -11.39 5.42 16.21
N ALA A 158 -11.08 4.35 15.48
CA ALA A 158 -12.13 3.48 14.93
C ALA A 158 -13.03 2.91 16.03
N THR A 159 -12.48 2.62 17.21
CA THR A 159 -13.25 2.09 18.36
C THR A 159 -13.90 3.16 19.24
N SER A 160 -13.28 4.32 19.42
CA SER A 160 -13.69 5.30 20.44
C SER A 160 -14.60 6.42 19.93
N ASP A 161 -14.48 6.82 18.66
CA ASP A 161 -15.09 8.06 18.18
C ASP A 161 -16.48 7.89 17.55
N GLY A 162 -16.91 6.64 17.30
CA GLY A 162 -18.05 6.35 16.43
C GLY A 162 -17.84 6.92 15.01
N PRO A 163 -18.69 6.56 14.03
CA PRO A 163 -18.61 7.17 12.71
C PRO A 163 -18.98 8.67 12.81
N ARG A 164 -18.06 9.56 12.43
CA ARG A 164 -18.28 11.02 12.43
C ARG A 164 -18.61 11.52 11.03
N ALA A 165 -19.78 12.12 10.90
CA ALA A 165 -20.22 12.85 9.71
C ALA A 165 -19.71 14.30 9.73
N LYS A 166 -18.90 14.69 8.75
CA LYS A 166 -18.48 16.06 8.42
C LYS A 166 -19.29 16.69 7.26
N PHE A 167 -19.89 15.90 6.37
CA PHE A 167 -20.76 16.30 5.26
C PHE A 167 -22.26 16.07 5.54
N GLY A 168 -22.62 15.70 6.78
CA GLY A 168 -24.02 15.56 7.21
C GLY A 168 -24.65 14.17 7.02
N PHE A 169 -23.87 13.15 6.62
CA PHE A 169 -24.31 11.75 6.55
C PHE A 169 -23.56 10.90 7.56
N GLY A 170 -24.27 10.14 8.40
CA GLY A 170 -23.74 9.35 9.53
C GLY A 170 -22.70 8.26 9.19
N PHE A 171 -22.33 8.09 7.92
CA PHE A 171 -21.54 6.97 7.41
C PHE A 171 -20.39 7.43 6.49
N GLU A 172 -19.86 8.62 6.76
CA GLU A 172 -18.91 9.31 5.90
C GLU A 172 -17.52 8.64 5.82
N ARG A 173 -16.84 8.94 4.69
CA ARG A 173 -15.39 8.79 4.43
C ARG A 173 -14.56 8.62 5.71
N PRO A 174 -13.66 7.62 5.79
CA PRO A 174 -12.85 7.33 6.97
C PRO A 174 -11.77 8.39 7.28
N ASN A 175 -11.90 9.62 6.76
CA ASN A 175 -10.98 10.74 6.93
C ASN A 175 -10.60 10.96 8.40
N TYR A 176 -11.56 10.78 9.31
CA TYR A 176 -11.33 10.91 10.75
C TYR A 176 -10.23 9.99 11.27
N LEU A 177 -10.04 8.81 10.67
CA LEU A 177 -8.96 7.89 11.03
C LEU A 177 -7.57 8.42 10.63
N PHE A 178 -7.50 9.38 9.70
CA PHE A 178 -6.26 9.90 9.12
C PHE A 178 -5.94 11.35 9.50
N GLU A 179 -6.84 12.06 10.20
CA GLU A 179 -6.71 13.51 10.46
C GLU A 179 -5.37 13.91 11.10
N HIS A 180 -4.84 13.12 12.03
CA HIS A 180 -3.56 13.41 12.71
C HIS A 180 -2.33 13.13 11.85
N GLN A 181 -2.52 12.49 10.70
CA GLN A 181 -1.46 12.02 9.81
C GLN A 181 -1.33 12.94 8.58
N LEU A 182 -2.38 13.70 8.26
CA LEU A 182 -2.38 14.62 7.14
C LEU A 182 -1.44 15.80 7.39
N ASP A 183 -0.51 16.04 6.45
CA ASP A 183 0.26 17.28 6.38
C ASP A 183 -0.32 18.18 5.28
N PRO A 184 -1.01 19.29 5.62
CA PRO A 184 -1.59 20.21 4.65
C PRO A 184 -0.55 20.84 3.69
N ARG A 185 0.73 20.88 4.07
CA ARG A 185 1.81 21.39 3.23
C ARG A 185 2.28 20.38 2.19
N HIS A 186 1.99 19.10 2.42
CA HIS A 186 2.45 17.97 1.63
C HIS A 186 1.34 16.93 1.40
N PRO A 187 0.15 17.34 0.93
CA PRO A 187 -1.03 16.46 0.91
C PRO A 187 -0.89 15.28 -0.04
N THR A 188 0.00 15.36 -1.02
CA THR A 188 0.21 14.33 -2.05
C THR A 188 1.40 13.42 -1.76
N LEU A 189 2.15 13.62 -0.68
CA LEU A 189 3.35 12.82 -0.43
C LEU A 189 2.97 11.43 0.11
N PRO A 190 3.44 10.35 -0.54
CA PRO A 190 3.12 8.99 -0.12
C PRO A 190 4.11 8.52 0.95
N TRP A 191 3.90 9.00 2.18
CA TRP A 191 4.79 8.76 3.32
C TRP A 191 5.07 7.28 3.59
N ALA A 192 4.04 6.42 3.52
CA ALA A 192 4.19 4.98 3.69
C ALA A 192 5.08 4.38 2.60
N ASP A 193 4.88 4.79 1.34
CA ASP A 193 5.68 4.28 0.22
C ASP A 193 7.15 4.68 0.36
N HIS A 194 7.44 5.89 0.84
CA HIS A 194 8.81 6.31 1.09
C HIS A 194 9.53 5.40 2.10
N LEU A 195 8.88 5.08 3.23
CA LEU A 195 9.44 4.19 4.25
C LEU A 195 9.58 2.77 3.73
N GLY A 196 8.52 2.23 3.14
CA GLY A 196 8.48 0.88 2.59
C GLY A 196 9.56 0.63 1.56
N PHE A 197 9.65 1.49 0.54
CA PHE A 197 10.70 1.35 -0.47
C PHE A 197 12.09 1.56 0.09
N LYS A 198 12.32 2.56 0.96
CA LYS A 198 13.67 2.79 1.49
C LYS A 198 14.20 1.57 2.23
N LEU A 199 13.36 0.95 3.05
CA LEU A 199 13.74 -0.25 3.78
C LEU A 199 13.92 -1.45 2.86
N ALA A 200 12.99 -1.69 1.94
CA ALA A 200 13.13 -2.76 0.96
C ALA A 200 14.45 -2.62 0.16
N GLU A 201 14.79 -1.41 -0.27
CA GLU A 201 16.04 -1.10 -0.96
C GLU A 201 17.27 -1.37 -0.11
N CYS A 202 17.33 -0.82 1.11
CA CYS A 202 18.46 -1.02 1.99
C CYS A 202 18.67 -2.50 2.36
N LEU A 203 17.60 -3.26 2.51
CA LEU A 203 17.67 -4.68 2.85
C LEU A 203 18.08 -5.54 1.66
N CYS A 204 17.52 -5.29 0.49
CA CYS A 204 17.91 -5.97 -0.75
C CYS A 204 19.37 -5.66 -1.11
N GLU A 205 19.84 -4.40 -1.02
CA GLU A 205 21.25 -4.05 -1.21
C GLU A 205 22.16 -4.79 -0.23
N LEU A 206 21.74 -4.88 1.02
CA LEU A 206 22.51 -5.48 2.11
C LEU A 206 22.61 -7.02 1.98
N ALA A 207 21.56 -7.65 1.45
CA ALA A 207 21.48 -9.09 1.24
C ALA A 207 21.90 -9.52 -0.18
N ASP A 208 22.33 -8.59 -1.02
CA ASP A 208 22.56 -8.79 -2.46
C ASP A 208 21.38 -9.50 -3.15
N TRP A 209 20.18 -9.06 -2.80
CA TRP A 209 18.91 -9.65 -3.19
C TRP A 209 18.21 -8.76 -4.22
N PRO A 210 17.46 -9.33 -5.19
CA PRO A 210 16.75 -8.51 -6.15
C PRO A 210 15.50 -7.92 -5.49
N LEU A 211 15.13 -6.72 -5.93
CA LEU A 211 13.85 -6.10 -5.63
C LEU A 211 12.93 -6.28 -6.83
N VAL A 212 11.74 -6.85 -6.63
CA VAL A 212 10.72 -6.96 -7.68
C VAL A 212 10.01 -5.61 -7.84
N GLU A 213 9.96 -5.06 -9.04
CA GLU A 213 9.19 -3.82 -9.27
C GLU A 213 7.68 -4.10 -9.03
N PRO A 214 6.99 -3.31 -8.19
CA PRO A 214 5.63 -3.63 -7.77
C PRO A 214 4.57 -3.40 -8.85
N LEU A 215 4.93 -2.73 -9.95
CA LEU A 215 4.04 -2.50 -11.09
C LEU A 215 4.48 -3.34 -12.30
N PRO A 216 3.54 -3.87 -13.10
CA PRO A 216 3.86 -4.75 -14.21
C PRO A 216 4.64 -4.01 -15.29
N GLY A 217 5.71 -4.63 -15.79
CA GLY A 217 6.69 -4.04 -16.71
C GLY A 217 7.63 -3.03 -16.06
N GLY A 218 7.67 -2.98 -14.73
CA GLY A 218 8.45 -1.98 -13.98
C GLY A 218 8.02 -0.55 -14.29
N LEU A 219 6.71 -0.34 -14.49
CA LEU A 219 6.12 0.96 -14.78
C LEU A 219 6.37 1.96 -13.64
N ARG A 220 6.37 3.25 -13.99
CA ARG A 220 6.36 4.33 -13.01
C ARG A 220 4.95 4.60 -12.51
N GLY A 221 3.94 4.42 -13.35
CA GLY A 221 2.58 4.61 -12.92
C GLY A 221 1.60 3.66 -13.59
N LEU A 222 0.57 3.29 -12.86
CA LEU A 222 -0.57 2.55 -13.37
C LEU A 222 -1.81 3.43 -13.28
N VAL A 223 -2.65 3.38 -14.32
CA VAL A 223 -3.97 4.04 -14.34
C VAL A 223 -5.03 2.96 -14.19
N ILE A 224 -5.90 3.09 -13.19
CA ILE A 224 -7.14 2.31 -13.11
C ILE A 224 -8.28 3.31 -13.31
N PHE A 225 -9.02 3.16 -14.41
CA PHE A 225 -10.16 4.02 -14.70
C PHE A 225 -11.45 3.28 -14.33
N THR A 226 -12.29 3.96 -13.55
CA THR A 226 -13.49 3.39 -12.96
C THR A 226 -14.69 4.32 -13.15
N GLY A 227 -15.88 3.73 -13.18
CA GLY A 227 -17.14 4.45 -13.15
C GLY A 227 -18.14 3.77 -12.22
N ASP A 228 -18.70 4.55 -11.31
CA ASP A 228 -19.74 4.10 -10.40
C ASP A 228 -21.12 4.25 -11.05
N ASP A 229 -21.88 3.17 -11.01
CA ASP A 229 -23.25 3.12 -11.52
C ASP A 229 -24.24 3.65 -10.49
N ASP A 230 -24.53 4.95 -10.54
CA ASP A 230 -25.63 5.55 -9.78
C ASP A 230 -26.92 5.54 -10.60
N GLU A 231 -27.29 4.35 -11.12
CA GLU A 231 -28.43 4.14 -12.02
C GLU A 231 -28.33 4.93 -13.35
N ALA A 232 -27.10 5.08 -13.86
CA ALA A 232 -26.81 5.89 -15.03
C ALA A 232 -27.52 5.34 -16.30
N TYR A 233 -27.90 6.24 -17.20
CA TYR A 233 -28.51 5.84 -18.48
C TYR A 233 -27.49 5.10 -19.37
N LEU A 234 -27.93 4.09 -20.13
CA LEU A 234 -27.03 3.25 -20.95
C LEU A 234 -26.25 4.08 -21.99
N GLU A 235 -26.86 5.12 -22.57
CA GLU A 235 -26.18 6.01 -23.52
C GLU A 235 -25.02 6.80 -22.89
N ARG A 236 -24.98 6.94 -21.56
CA ARG A 236 -23.88 7.57 -20.82
C ARG A 236 -22.67 6.65 -20.71
N TYR A 237 -22.89 5.36 -20.55
CA TYR A 237 -21.83 4.35 -20.67
C TYR A 237 -21.24 4.38 -22.08
N ASP A 238 -22.09 4.38 -23.11
CA ASP A 238 -21.64 4.47 -24.51
C ASP A 238 -20.86 5.77 -24.80
N GLU A 239 -21.27 6.89 -24.22
CA GLU A 239 -20.54 8.15 -24.30
C GLU A 239 -19.16 8.06 -23.63
N GLN A 240 -19.10 7.49 -22.43
CA GLN A 240 -17.85 7.32 -21.70
C GLN A 240 -16.88 6.39 -22.43
N LEU A 241 -17.36 5.22 -22.86
CA LEU A 241 -16.57 4.23 -23.59
C LEU A 241 -16.02 4.81 -24.89
N ARG A 242 -16.82 5.59 -25.64
CA ARG A 242 -16.33 6.30 -26.85
C ARG A 242 -15.21 7.29 -26.54
N LEU A 243 -15.26 7.99 -25.39
CA LEU A 243 -14.20 8.90 -24.99
C LEU A 243 -12.92 8.17 -24.57
N MET A 244 -13.08 7.07 -23.84
CA MET A 244 -11.97 6.25 -23.35
C MET A 244 -11.31 5.43 -24.46
N GLY A 245 -12.07 5.00 -25.47
CA GLY A 245 -11.57 4.17 -26.56
C GLY A 245 -11.22 2.77 -26.07
N GLU A 246 -10.01 2.31 -26.39
CA GLU A 246 -9.51 0.98 -26.00
C GLU A 246 -8.97 0.92 -24.56
N LEU A 247 -9.01 2.03 -23.81
CA LEU A 247 -8.59 2.01 -22.40
C LEU A 247 -9.47 1.05 -21.59
N PRO A 248 -8.90 0.17 -20.77
CA PRO A 248 -9.66 -0.61 -19.81
C PRO A 248 -10.49 0.28 -18.88
N VAL A 249 -11.72 -0.14 -18.60
CA VAL A 249 -12.65 0.54 -17.68
C VAL A 249 -13.26 -0.50 -16.75
N THR A 250 -13.28 -0.23 -15.45
CA THR A 250 -14.03 -1.05 -14.49
C THR A 250 -15.30 -0.32 -14.05
N TYR A 251 -16.46 -0.89 -14.31
CA TYR A 251 -17.74 -0.36 -13.82
C TYR A 251 -18.17 -1.04 -12.53
N PHE A 252 -18.42 -0.27 -11.49
CA PHE A 252 -19.02 -0.78 -10.26
C PHE A 252 -20.53 -0.64 -10.37
N LEU A 253 -21.25 -1.76 -10.43
CA LEU A 253 -22.69 -1.78 -10.68
C LEU A 253 -23.50 -1.89 -9.40
N VAL A 254 -24.53 -1.05 -9.24
CA VAL A 254 -25.54 -1.17 -8.16
C VAL A 254 -26.57 -2.26 -8.48
N PRO A 255 -27.33 -2.77 -7.49
CA PRO A 255 -28.40 -3.73 -7.76
C PRO A 255 -29.48 -3.20 -8.70
N LYS A 256 -29.69 -1.88 -8.73
CA LYS A 256 -30.65 -1.18 -9.59
C LYS A 256 -30.09 -0.78 -10.96
N THR A 257 -28.95 -1.38 -11.35
CA THR A 257 -28.31 -1.09 -12.64
C THR A 257 -29.29 -1.21 -13.80
N ARG A 258 -29.17 -0.33 -14.79
CA ARG A 258 -29.94 -0.44 -16.04
C ARG A 258 -29.40 -1.51 -16.98
N HIS A 259 -28.26 -2.09 -16.63
CA HIS A 259 -27.69 -3.18 -17.39
C HIS A 259 -28.48 -4.47 -17.22
N THR A 260 -28.71 -5.16 -18.33
CA THR A 260 -29.24 -6.52 -18.39
C THR A 260 -28.12 -7.46 -18.82
N ARG A 261 -28.33 -8.78 -18.73
CA ARG A 261 -27.36 -9.75 -19.26
C ARG A 261 -27.03 -9.48 -20.74
N GLU A 262 -28.04 -9.08 -21.52
CA GLU A 262 -27.87 -8.76 -22.93
C GLU A 262 -27.02 -7.50 -23.12
N THR A 263 -27.30 -6.40 -22.40
CA THR A 263 -26.52 -5.16 -22.58
C THR A 263 -25.09 -5.30 -22.06
N LEU A 264 -24.87 -6.07 -20.98
CA LEU A 264 -23.51 -6.42 -20.54
C LEU A 264 -22.76 -7.28 -21.57
N GLY A 265 -23.45 -8.23 -22.21
CA GLY A 265 -22.86 -9.07 -23.26
C GLY A 265 -22.42 -8.28 -24.51
N ARG A 266 -22.89 -7.04 -24.66
CA ARG A 266 -22.49 -6.12 -25.73
C ARG A 266 -21.34 -5.19 -25.34
N LEU A 267 -20.92 -5.17 -24.06
CA LEU A 267 -19.80 -4.34 -23.63
C LEU A 267 -18.50 -4.83 -24.28
N PRO A 268 -17.59 -3.90 -24.64
CA PRO A 268 -16.26 -4.26 -25.14
C PRO A 268 -15.47 -5.14 -24.16
N GLY A 269 -14.60 -6.00 -24.67
CA GLY A 269 -13.84 -6.96 -23.85
C GLY A 269 -12.79 -6.34 -22.90
N ASN A 270 -12.53 -5.04 -23.01
CA ASN A 270 -11.71 -4.26 -22.08
C ASN A 270 -12.53 -3.64 -20.93
N VAL A 271 -13.84 -3.91 -20.85
CA VAL A 271 -14.69 -3.51 -19.73
C VAL A 271 -14.73 -4.62 -18.69
N GLU A 272 -14.46 -4.24 -17.45
CA GLU A 272 -14.56 -5.09 -16.26
C GLU A 272 -15.71 -4.63 -15.37
N LEU A 273 -16.20 -5.53 -14.51
CA LEU A 273 -17.34 -5.28 -13.65
C LEU A 273 -16.98 -5.56 -12.19
N GLY A 274 -17.37 -4.66 -11.30
CA GLY A 274 -17.22 -4.77 -9.86
C GLY A 274 -18.52 -4.49 -9.12
N LEU A 275 -18.51 -4.65 -7.81
CA LEU A 275 -19.66 -4.45 -6.93
C LEU A 275 -19.74 -2.99 -6.45
N HIS A 276 -20.88 -2.33 -6.63
CA HIS A 276 -21.16 -1.02 -6.02
C HIS A 276 -22.10 -1.15 -4.82
N ILE A 277 -21.56 -1.49 -3.64
CA ILE A 277 -22.39 -1.91 -2.50
C ILE A 277 -23.22 -0.76 -1.96
N ASP A 278 -24.54 -0.87 -2.15
CA ASP A 278 -25.52 0.09 -1.70
C ASP A 278 -26.26 -0.42 -0.46
N ALA A 279 -25.86 0.11 0.69
CA ALA A 279 -26.51 -0.11 1.97
C ALA A 279 -26.72 1.21 2.72
N LEU A 280 -26.77 2.34 2.01
CA LEU A 280 -26.84 3.68 2.62
C LEU A 280 -28.06 3.86 3.54
N ASP A 281 -29.21 3.30 3.14
CA ASP A 281 -30.44 3.38 3.93
C ASP A 281 -30.42 2.47 5.17
N ARG A 282 -29.63 1.39 5.13
CA ARG A 282 -29.53 0.39 6.21
C ARG A 282 -28.10 -0.12 6.40
N PRO A 283 -27.16 0.70 6.89
CA PRO A 283 -25.75 0.29 6.98
C PRO A 283 -25.48 -0.88 7.92
N ALA A 284 -26.32 -1.08 8.95
CA ALA A 284 -26.26 -2.25 9.82
C ALA A 284 -26.48 -3.57 9.05
N ASP A 285 -27.17 -3.53 7.90
CA ASP A 285 -27.44 -4.69 7.05
C ASP A 285 -26.37 -4.88 5.95
N TYR A 286 -25.24 -4.18 6.03
CA TYR A 286 -24.21 -4.18 4.97
C TYR A 286 -23.78 -5.58 4.54
N ALA A 287 -23.54 -6.49 5.49
CA ALA A 287 -23.11 -7.85 5.18
C ALA A 287 -24.17 -8.65 4.38
N HIS A 288 -25.46 -8.37 4.61
CA HIS A 288 -26.53 -8.94 3.82
C HIS A 288 -26.58 -8.29 2.43
N ALA A 289 -26.51 -6.96 2.34
CA ALA A 289 -26.51 -6.23 1.07
C ALA A 289 -25.33 -6.64 0.15
N CYS A 290 -24.12 -6.77 0.72
CA CYS A 290 -22.92 -7.24 0.01
C CYS A 290 -23.14 -8.62 -0.62
N ARG A 291 -23.67 -9.57 0.17
CA ARG A 291 -23.96 -10.94 -0.26
C ARG A 291 -25.02 -10.99 -1.36
N GLU A 292 -26.14 -10.29 -1.16
CA GLU A 292 -27.23 -10.23 -2.14
C GLU A 292 -26.74 -9.66 -3.47
N GLN A 293 -25.96 -8.58 -3.43
CA GLN A 293 -25.43 -7.98 -4.65
C GLN A 293 -24.37 -8.85 -5.32
N ALA A 294 -23.50 -9.51 -4.56
CA ALA A 294 -22.53 -10.46 -5.09
C ALA A 294 -23.24 -11.61 -5.82
N HIS A 295 -24.34 -12.13 -5.25
CA HIS A 295 -25.19 -13.14 -5.90
C HIS A 295 -25.90 -12.60 -7.14
N PHE A 296 -26.49 -11.41 -7.05
CA PHE A 296 -27.17 -10.74 -8.16
C PHE A 296 -26.22 -10.54 -9.35
N LEU A 297 -25.05 -9.93 -9.12
CA LEU A 297 -24.10 -9.63 -10.17
C LEU A 297 -23.49 -10.91 -10.76
N ARG A 298 -23.28 -11.95 -9.93
CA ARG A 298 -22.91 -13.28 -10.42
C ARG A 298 -23.98 -13.90 -11.31
N GLY A 299 -25.26 -13.76 -10.95
CA GLY A 299 -26.38 -14.19 -11.79
C GLY A 299 -26.44 -13.42 -13.11
N LEU A 300 -26.10 -12.13 -13.10
CA LEU A 300 -26.12 -11.27 -14.27
C LEU A 300 -24.96 -11.55 -15.24
N THR A 301 -23.74 -11.71 -14.70
CA THR A 301 -22.48 -11.82 -15.47
C THR A 301 -22.00 -13.26 -15.69
N GLY A 302 -22.49 -14.20 -14.89
CA GLY A 302 -22.01 -15.59 -14.85
C GLY A 302 -20.66 -15.76 -14.16
N ARG A 303 -20.09 -14.73 -13.54
CA ARG A 303 -18.77 -14.76 -12.87
C ARG A 303 -18.84 -14.10 -11.51
N ALA A 304 -17.95 -14.50 -10.60
CA ALA A 304 -17.76 -13.77 -9.35
C ALA A 304 -16.98 -12.48 -9.62
N CYS A 305 -17.40 -11.37 -9.03
CA CYS A 305 -16.65 -10.12 -9.03
C CYS A 305 -15.74 -10.07 -7.81
N ARG A 306 -14.46 -9.75 -8.01
CA ARG A 306 -13.45 -9.68 -6.93
C ARG A 306 -13.06 -8.24 -6.58
N THR A 307 -13.74 -7.26 -7.15
CA THR A 307 -13.48 -5.83 -6.91
C THR A 307 -14.73 -5.15 -6.41
N LEU A 308 -14.58 -4.18 -5.51
CA LEU A 308 -15.69 -3.39 -5.01
C LEU A 308 -15.36 -1.91 -4.82
N ARG A 309 -16.42 -1.13 -4.72
CA ARG A 309 -16.43 0.22 -4.19
C ARG A 309 -17.77 0.47 -3.51
N ASN A 310 -17.83 1.04 -2.32
CA ASN A 310 -19.11 1.24 -1.65
C ASN A 310 -19.82 2.48 -2.18
N HIS A 311 -21.13 2.38 -2.35
CA HIS A 311 -21.97 3.53 -2.69
C HIS A 311 -21.87 4.58 -1.58
N GLY A 312 -21.73 5.84 -1.98
CA GLY A 312 -21.55 6.96 -1.06
C GLY A 312 -20.27 6.91 -0.21
N TYR A 313 -19.28 6.06 -0.55
CA TYR A 313 -18.12 5.76 0.28
C TYR A 313 -18.48 5.20 1.66
N LEU A 314 -19.58 4.44 1.73
CA LEU A 314 -20.04 3.84 2.98
C LEU A 314 -18.88 3.09 3.66
N ASN A 315 -18.67 3.39 4.93
CA ASN A 315 -17.57 2.88 5.71
C ASN A 315 -18.03 2.60 7.15
N ASP A 316 -17.53 1.50 7.70
CA ASP A 316 -17.73 1.10 9.10
C ASP A 316 -16.38 1.07 9.82
N GLY A 317 -15.77 2.25 9.88
CA GLY A 317 -14.45 2.47 10.42
C GLY A 317 -13.35 1.72 9.68
N TYR A 318 -12.42 1.18 10.47
CA TYR A 318 -11.19 0.61 9.92
C TYR A 318 -11.42 -0.76 9.24
N LEU A 319 -12.19 -1.66 9.86
CA LEU A 319 -12.35 -3.05 9.41
C LEU A 319 -13.79 -3.56 9.35
N GLY A 320 -14.79 -2.73 9.64
CA GLY A 320 -16.16 -3.21 9.87
C GLY A 320 -16.77 -3.97 8.70
N HIS A 321 -16.43 -3.60 7.46
CA HIS A 321 -16.92 -4.27 6.26
C HIS A 321 -16.03 -5.43 5.77
N LEU A 322 -14.80 -5.55 6.27
CA LEU A 322 -13.84 -6.57 5.81
C LEU A 322 -14.39 -8.00 5.89
N PRO A 323 -15.07 -8.44 6.98
CA PRO A 323 -15.61 -9.80 7.03
C PRO A 323 -16.58 -10.11 5.88
N ALA A 324 -17.44 -9.16 5.51
CA ALA A 324 -18.37 -9.32 4.40
C ALA A 324 -17.64 -9.40 3.05
N TRP A 325 -16.53 -8.68 2.90
CA TRP A 325 -15.71 -8.74 1.68
C TRP A 325 -15.04 -10.09 1.51
N GLU A 326 -14.43 -10.61 2.59
CA GLU A 326 -13.75 -11.90 2.58
C GLU A 326 -14.71 -13.06 2.39
N GLU A 327 -15.89 -13.02 3.02
CA GLU A 327 -16.95 -14.03 2.82
C GLU A 327 -17.40 -14.13 1.35
N ASN A 328 -17.35 -13.01 0.62
CA ASN A 328 -17.73 -12.94 -0.80
C ASN A 328 -16.54 -13.02 -1.77
N ALA A 329 -15.34 -13.38 -1.26
CA ALA A 329 -14.10 -13.46 -2.03
C ALA A 329 -13.75 -12.16 -2.79
N ILE A 330 -14.08 -11.01 -2.20
CA ILE A 330 -13.72 -9.71 -2.75
C ILE A 330 -12.28 -9.40 -2.35
N ALA A 331 -11.40 -9.33 -3.35
CA ALA A 331 -9.96 -9.23 -3.17
C ALA A 331 -9.43 -7.79 -3.15
N LEU A 332 -10.12 -6.84 -3.79
CA LEU A 332 -9.66 -5.45 -3.91
C LEU A 332 -10.81 -4.45 -3.71
N ASP A 333 -10.67 -3.53 -2.76
CA ASP A 333 -11.51 -2.34 -2.65
C ASP A 333 -10.82 -1.08 -3.19
N LEU A 334 -11.62 -0.20 -3.79
CA LEU A 334 -11.21 1.14 -4.21
C LEU A 334 -11.95 2.23 -3.41
N ASN A 335 -12.35 1.92 -2.17
CA ASN A 335 -13.31 2.72 -1.40
C ASN A 335 -12.64 3.91 -0.68
N LEU A 336 -11.33 3.91 -0.53
CA LEU A 336 -10.62 4.96 0.21
C LEU A 336 -10.51 6.27 -0.62
N PRO A 337 -11.10 7.40 -0.19
CA PRO A 337 -11.28 8.55 -1.07
C PRO A 337 -10.17 9.61 -0.93
N GLY A 338 -9.25 9.67 -1.89
CA GLY A 338 -8.33 10.80 -2.06
C GLY A 338 -8.99 12.00 -2.76
N VAL A 339 -9.90 11.74 -3.72
CA VAL A 339 -10.69 12.70 -4.51
C VAL A 339 -9.91 13.68 -5.39
N ASP A 340 -8.89 14.36 -4.87
CA ASP A 340 -8.17 15.45 -5.53
C ASP A 340 -6.65 15.21 -5.65
N GLY A 341 -6.23 13.96 -5.46
CA GLY A 341 -4.84 13.50 -5.47
C GLY A 341 -4.19 13.46 -4.10
N THR A 342 -4.89 13.87 -3.04
CA THR A 342 -4.41 13.73 -1.66
C THR A 342 -4.12 12.26 -1.35
N ALA A 343 -2.90 11.96 -0.87
CA ALA A 343 -2.49 10.65 -0.41
C ALA A 343 -2.97 10.43 1.04
N LEU A 344 -4.30 10.33 1.24
CA LEU A 344 -4.93 10.27 2.57
C LEU A 344 -4.30 9.21 3.48
N ASN A 345 -3.97 8.05 2.89
CA ASN A 345 -3.42 6.89 3.57
C ASN A 345 -1.90 6.76 3.39
N GLY A 346 -1.23 7.83 2.97
CA GLY A 346 0.21 7.86 2.76
C GLY A 346 0.72 6.91 1.67
N SER A 347 -0.13 6.33 0.82
CA SER A 347 0.30 5.35 -0.19
C SER A 347 -0.49 5.47 -1.49
N PHE A 348 0.20 5.26 -2.61
CA PHE A 348 -0.42 5.02 -3.92
C PHE A 348 -0.30 3.55 -4.36
N LEU A 349 0.12 2.66 -3.46
CA LEU A 349 0.17 1.23 -3.68
C LEU A 349 -0.94 0.54 -2.85
N PRO A 350 -1.40 -0.64 -3.29
CA PRO A 350 -2.37 -1.40 -2.52
C PRO A 350 -1.70 -1.99 -1.28
N HIS A 351 -2.47 -2.12 -0.21
CA HIS A 351 -2.01 -2.73 1.04
C HIS A 351 -3.05 -3.72 1.56
N ARG A 352 -2.57 -4.79 2.19
CA ARG A 352 -3.43 -5.68 2.97
C ARG A 352 -3.78 -5.03 4.30
N LEU A 353 -4.88 -5.44 4.91
CA LEU A 353 -5.36 -4.89 6.17
C LEU A 353 -4.91 -5.76 7.35
N ARG A 354 -4.30 -5.16 8.37
CA ARG A 354 -3.88 -5.84 9.61
C ARG A 354 -4.97 -5.77 10.68
N ARG A 355 -5.49 -6.93 11.08
CA ARG A 355 -6.52 -7.09 12.11
C ARG A 355 -5.99 -6.80 13.52
N PRO A 356 -6.87 -6.54 14.50
CA PRO A 356 -6.48 -6.32 15.90
C PRO A 356 -5.76 -7.52 16.53
N ASP A 357 -6.01 -8.73 16.04
CA ASP A 357 -5.33 -9.96 16.47
C ASP A 357 -3.91 -10.12 15.86
N GLY A 358 -3.47 -9.17 15.03
CA GLY A 358 -2.17 -9.18 14.35
C GLY A 358 -2.14 -9.96 13.04
N THR A 359 -3.25 -10.59 12.63
CA THR A 359 -3.32 -11.28 11.33
C THR A 359 -3.55 -10.30 10.18
N TRP A 360 -3.17 -10.69 8.96
CA TRP A 360 -3.39 -9.88 7.75
C TRP A 360 -4.55 -10.44 6.92
N SER A 361 -5.39 -9.56 6.36
CA SER A 361 -6.49 -9.92 5.44
C SER A 361 -5.95 -10.39 4.11
N GLU A 362 -6.63 -11.30 3.38
CA GLU A 362 -6.28 -11.56 1.96
C GLU A 362 -6.75 -10.43 1.03
N HIS A 363 -7.62 -9.57 1.54
CA HIS A 363 -8.12 -8.38 0.88
C HIS A 363 -7.06 -7.26 0.79
N TYR A 364 -7.06 -6.52 -0.31
CA TYR A 364 -6.27 -5.33 -0.55
C TYR A 364 -7.14 -4.07 -0.59
N SER A 365 -6.67 -3.00 0.02
CA SER A 365 -7.26 -1.67 -0.14
C SER A 365 -6.36 -0.77 -0.99
N LEU A 366 -6.97 -0.02 -1.91
CA LEU A 366 -6.29 0.92 -2.78
C LEU A 366 -7.00 2.28 -2.80
N LEU A 367 -6.20 3.35 -2.70
CA LEU A 367 -6.68 4.72 -2.71
C LEU A 367 -7.29 5.12 -4.06
N THR A 368 -8.53 5.62 -4.03
CA THR A 368 -9.09 6.40 -5.14
C THR A 368 -8.48 7.80 -5.17
N ALA A 369 -7.41 7.96 -5.95
CA ALA A 369 -6.66 9.21 -6.04
C ALA A 369 -7.52 10.37 -6.56
N PHE A 370 -8.32 10.14 -7.60
CA PHE A 370 -9.12 11.19 -8.24
C PHE A 370 -10.57 10.77 -8.45
N GLY A 371 -11.48 11.72 -8.28
CA GLY A 371 -12.88 11.55 -8.65
C GLY A 371 -13.50 12.80 -9.26
N ASP A 372 -14.66 12.66 -9.89
CA ASP A 372 -15.44 13.80 -10.38
C ASP A 372 -15.97 14.69 -9.23
N GLY A 373 -15.94 14.19 -7.99
CA GLY A 373 -16.05 14.98 -6.77
C GLY A 373 -15.07 16.18 -6.71
N MET A 374 -13.98 16.20 -7.48
CA MET A 374 -13.19 17.43 -7.68
C MET A 374 -14.04 18.59 -8.19
N ILE A 375 -14.94 18.32 -9.12
CA ILE A 375 -15.83 19.32 -9.72
C ILE A 375 -17.03 19.54 -8.81
N TYR A 376 -17.74 18.47 -8.46
CA TYR A 376 -19.05 18.57 -7.79
C TYR A 376 -18.95 18.82 -6.28
N ALA A 377 -18.01 18.18 -5.59
CA ALA A 377 -17.86 18.33 -4.13
C ALA A 377 -16.86 19.42 -3.74
N LEU A 378 -15.77 19.59 -4.50
CA LEU A 378 -14.71 20.58 -4.20
C LEU A 378 -14.81 21.86 -5.03
N GLY A 379 -15.76 21.97 -5.95
CA GLY A 379 -15.98 23.17 -6.76
C GLY A 379 -14.81 23.53 -7.68
N LEU A 380 -13.90 22.59 -7.98
CA LEU A 380 -12.76 22.86 -8.84
C LEU A 380 -13.22 23.03 -10.28
N LYS A 381 -12.63 23.99 -10.98
CA LYS A 381 -12.76 24.09 -12.44
C LYS A 381 -11.99 22.94 -13.10
N PRO A 382 -12.41 22.43 -14.27
CA PRO A 382 -11.73 21.33 -14.96
C PRO A 382 -10.22 21.55 -15.20
N TRP A 383 -9.78 22.80 -15.38
CA TRP A 383 -8.36 23.10 -15.54
C TRP A 383 -7.57 23.01 -14.22
N GLN A 384 -8.20 23.30 -13.07
CA GLN A 384 -7.60 23.14 -11.73
C GLN A 384 -7.43 21.67 -11.40
N ALA A 385 -8.49 20.87 -11.59
CA ALA A 385 -8.46 19.42 -11.47
C ALA A 385 -7.35 18.82 -12.36
N GLY A 386 -7.31 19.20 -13.65
CA GLY A 386 -6.25 18.75 -14.55
C GLY A 386 -4.83 19.19 -14.13
N ARG A 387 -4.67 20.35 -13.48
CA ARG A 387 -3.37 20.79 -12.94
C ARG A 387 -2.93 19.91 -11.77
N ARG A 388 -3.85 19.55 -10.87
CA ARG A 388 -3.58 18.63 -9.74
C ARG A 388 -3.17 17.25 -10.24
N MET A 389 -3.92 16.67 -11.19
CA MET A 389 -3.55 15.40 -11.84
C MET A 389 -2.12 15.43 -12.39
N ARG A 390 -1.76 16.47 -13.16
CA ARG A 390 -0.41 16.60 -13.73
C ARG A 390 0.68 16.79 -12.67
N ALA A 391 0.38 17.46 -11.56
CA ALA A 391 1.34 17.64 -10.48
C ALA A 391 1.66 16.30 -9.81
N LEU A 392 0.64 15.51 -9.48
CA LEU A 392 0.82 14.19 -8.87
C LEU A 392 1.52 13.21 -9.83
N VAL A 393 1.16 13.20 -11.11
CA VAL A 393 1.85 12.38 -12.13
C VAL A 393 3.35 12.66 -12.16
N ARG A 394 3.74 13.95 -12.18
CA ARG A 394 5.17 14.33 -12.15
C ARG A 394 5.85 13.93 -10.84
N GLN A 395 5.13 13.98 -9.72
CA GLN A 395 5.66 13.54 -8.44
C GLN A 395 5.98 12.04 -8.49
N ILE A 396 5.03 11.19 -8.91
CA ILE A 396 5.22 9.73 -9.06
C ILE A 396 6.37 9.42 -10.03
N GLU A 397 6.48 10.15 -11.14
CA GLU A 397 7.60 10.00 -12.08
C GLU A 397 8.96 10.33 -11.47
N ALA A 398 9.01 11.26 -10.52
CA ALA A 398 10.23 11.72 -9.87
C ALA A 398 10.58 10.94 -8.59
N THR A 399 9.62 10.23 -7.99
CA THR A 399 9.80 9.56 -6.70
C THR A 399 9.64 8.05 -6.81
N ARG A 400 8.48 7.54 -6.39
CA ARG A 400 8.16 6.11 -6.24
C ARG A 400 7.03 5.75 -7.19
N PRO A 401 7.00 4.52 -7.71
CA PRO A 401 5.90 4.09 -8.55
C PRO A 401 4.59 4.10 -7.78
N GLY A 402 3.48 4.34 -8.48
CA GLY A 402 2.16 4.41 -7.85
C GLY A 402 1.00 4.09 -8.80
N VAL A 403 -0.12 3.68 -8.22
CA VAL A 403 -1.37 3.44 -8.93
C VAL A 403 -2.30 4.64 -8.73
N LEU A 404 -2.75 5.21 -9.83
CA LEU A 404 -3.74 6.28 -9.83
C LEU A 404 -5.09 5.72 -10.28
N VAL A 405 -5.98 5.56 -9.32
CA VAL A 405 -7.39 5.24 -9.56
C VAL A 405 -8.15 6.54 -9.84
N PHE A 406 -8.89 6.56 -10.94
CA PHE A 406 -9.78 7.64 -11.35
C PHE A 406 -11.22 7.12 -11.34
N ASN A 407 -12.11 7.77 -10.61
CA ASN A 407 -13.52 7.40 -10.56
C ASN A 407 -14.43 8.52 -11.08
N PHE A 408 -15.01 8.32 -12.26
CA PHE A 408 -15.95 9.26 -12.87
C PHE A 408 -17.26 8.55 -13.16
N HIS A 409 -18.35 9.03 -12.57
CA HIS A 409 -19.68 8.47 -12.81
C HIS A 409 -20.03 8.66 -14.29
N PRO A 410 -20.54 7.63 -14.99
CA PRO A 410 -20.94 7.74 -16.39
C PRO A 410 -21.92 8.90 -16.61
N GLN A 411 -22.81 9.11 -15.65
CA GLN A 411 -23.80 10.19 -15.68
C GLN A 411 -23.18 11.60 -15.82
N ASN A 412 -21.95 11.79 -15.33
CA ASN A 412 -21.24 13.07 -15.28
C ASN A 412 -20.29 13.30 -16.46
N VAL A 413 -20.30 12.42 -17.46
CA VAL A 413 -19.42 12.51 -18.63
C VAL A 413 -19.50 13.87 -19.36
N PRO A 414 -20.68 14.48 -19.60
CA PRO A 414 -20.77 15.74 -20.34
C PRO A 414 -19.91 16.87 -19.75
N GLU A 415 -19.86 16.98 -18.42
CA GLU A 415 -19.14 18.00 -17.68
C GLU A 415 -17.66 17.64 -17.47
N THR A 416 -17.33 16.33 -17.50
CA THR A 416 -16.01 15.81 -17.15
C THR A 416 -15.20 15.33 -18.36
N ARG A 417 -15.66 15.55 -19.61
CA ARG A 417 -14.97 15.14 -20.86
C ARG A 417 -13.48 15.53 -20.89
N ARG A 418 -13.14 16.72 -20.37
CA ARG A 418 -11.74 17.19 -20.35
C ARG A 418 -10.85 16.34 -19.43
N LEU A 419 -11.40 15.85 -18.32
CA LEU A 419 -10.70 14.99 -17.37
C LEU A 419 -10.51 13.59 -17.95
N HIS A 420 -11.55 13.01 -18.57
CA HIS A 420 -11.47 11.74 -19.31
C HIS A 420 -10.34 11.75 -20.34
N ARG A 421 -10.27 12.80 -21.19
CA ARG A 421 -9.17 12.98 -22.15
C ARG A 421 -7.81 13.13 -21.47
N GLY A 422 -7.77 13.69 -20.26
CA GLY A 422 -6.57 13.78 -19.44
C GLY A 422 -6.08 12.40 -18.99
N VAL A 423 -6.98 11.57 -18.47
CA VAL A 423 -6.69 10.19 -18.07
C VAL A 423 -6.22 9.36 -19.27
N ARG A 424 -6.92 9.45 -20.41
CA ARG A 424 -6.51 8.74 -21.63
C ARG A 424 -5.10 9.10 -22.07
N ARG A 425 -4.74 10.39 -22.09
CA ARG A 425 -3.37 10.83 -22.41
C ARG A 425 -2.33 10.35 -21.41
N LEU A 426 -2.70 10.23 -20.13
CA LEU A 426 -1.82 9.71 -19.10
C LEU A 426 -1.53 8.22 -19.33
N ALA A 427 -2.56 7.43 -19.62
CA ALA A 427 -2.42 5.99 -19.83
C ALA A 427 -1.55 5.60 -21.03
N THR A 428 -1.37 6.49 -22.01
CA THR A 428 -0.48 6.28 -23.17
C THR A 428 0.88 6.95 -23.00
N ARG A 429 1.16 7.56 -21.85
CA ARG A 429 2.42 8.24 -21.57
C ARG A 429 3.52 7.21 -21.29
N ARG A 430 4.76 7.50 -21.70
CA ARG A 430 5.91 6.62 -21.42
C ARG A 430 6.04 6.34 -19.92
N GLY A 431 6.18 5.07 -19.56
CA GLY A 431 6.25 4.63 -18.16
C GLY A 431 4.91 4.52 -17.46
N TRP A 432 3.80 4.74 -18.18
CA TRP A 432 2.43 4.58 -17.72
C TRP A 432 1.68 3.56 -18.56
N ARG A 433 0.67 2.92 -17.95
CA ARG A 433 -0.28 2.04 -18.64
C ARG A 433 -1.60 2.05 -17.91
N ALA A 434 -2.71 1.86 -18.64
CA ALA A 434 -4.00 1.56 -18.03
C ALA A 434 -4.22 0.06 -17.86
N LEU A 435 -4.84 -0.31 -16.75
CA LEU A 435 -5.25 -1.67 -16.43
C LEU A 435 -6.62 -1.60 -15.75
N GLY A 436 -7.46 -2.60 -15.97
CA GLY A 436 -8.68 -2.75 -15.19
C GLY A 436 -8.35 -3.20 -13.76
N ALA A 437 -9.27 -2.97 -12.82
CA ALA A 437 -9.11 -3.35 -11.42
C ALA A 437 -8.99 -4.87 -11.23
N GLU A 438 -9.72 -5.68 -11.99
CA GLU A 438 -9.68 -7.15 -11.92
C GLU A 438 -8.36 -7.71 -12.46
N ALA A 439 -7.87 -7.15 -13.58
CA ALA A 439 -6.54 -7.43 -14.07
C ALA A 439 -5.46 -7.02 -13.04
N TYR A 440 -5.69 -5.92 -12.28
CA TYR A 440 -4.74 -5.50 -11.25
C TYR A 440 -4.73 -6.44 -10.06
N THR A 441 -5.90 -6.90 -9.61
CA THR A 441 -6.03 -7.97 -8.60
C THR A 441 -5.23 -9.20 -9.00
N SER A 442 -5.31 -9.61 -10.27
CA SER A 442 -4.56 -10.77 -10.78
C SER A 442 -3.03 -10.55 -10.73
N TRP A 443 -2.56 -9.30 -10.93
CA TRP A 443 -1.15 -8.93 -10.73
C TRP A 443 -0.73 -9.01 -9.26
N LEU A 444 -1.59 -8.57 -8.33
CA LEU A 444 -1.32 -8.66 -6.89
C LEU A 444 -1.23 -10.11 -6.42
N GLU A 445 -2.13 -10.98 -6.91
CA GLU A 445 -2.07 -12.42 -6.64
C GLU A 445 -0.77 -13.05 -7.16
N LEU A 446 -0.33 -12.67 -8.36
CA LEU A 446 0.97 -13.10 -8.89
C LEU A 446 2.13 -12.69 -7.96
N LEU A 447 2.18 -11.42 -7.54
CA LEU A 447 3.24 -10.93 -6.63
C LEU A 447 3.20 -11.64 -5.27
N GLN A 448 2.00 -11.92 -4.76
CA GLN A 448 1.84 -12.62 -3.49
C GLN A 448 2.34 -14.07 -3.56
N GLU A 449 2.08 -14.76 -4.67
CA GLU A 449 2.52 -16.15 -4.88
C GLU A 449 3.98 -16.28 -5.33
N LEU A 450 4.55 -15.22 -5.91
CA LEU A 450 5.92 -15.21 -6.40
C LEU A 450 6.90 -15.52 -5.27
N ARG A 451 7.80 -16.45 -5.56
CA ARG A 451 8.91 -16.81 -4.69
C ARG A 451 10.25 -16.51 -5.33
N VAL A 452 11.21 -16.08 -4.50
CA VAL A 452 12.56 -15.73 -4.93
C VAL A 452 13.56 -16.50 -4.08
N ASP A 453 14.50 -17.19 -4.74
CA ASP A 453 15.66 -17.82 -4.10
C ASP A 453 16.94 -17.37 -4.81
N CYS A 454 18.08 -17.32 -4.11
CA CYS A 454 19.38 -16.96 -4.71
C CYS A 454 20.42 -18.09 -4.52
N PRO A 455 20.32 -19.20 -5.28
CA PRO A 455 21.34 -20.25 -5.24
C PRO A 455 22.61 -19.82 -6.01
N GLY A 456 23.59 -19.27 -5.31
CA GLY A 456 24.92 -18.98 -5.87
C GLY A 456 24.90 -17.83 -6.87
N GLU A 457 25.16 -18.13 -8.15
CA GLU A 457 25.37 -17.14 -9.22
C GLU A 457 24.09 -16.79 -10.02
N SER A 458 22.90 -17.15 -9.50
CA SER A 458 21.63 -16.83 -10.18
C SER A 458 20.50 -16.63 -9.19
N PHE A 459 19.51 -15.84 -9.60
CA PHE A 459 18.19 -15.80 -8.97
C PHE A 459 17.30 -16.88 -9.55
N ARG A 460 16.53 -17.54 -8.71
CA ARG A 460 15.48 -18.47 -9.09
C ARG A 460 14.14 -17.86 -8.70
N LEU A 461 13.26 -17.68 -9.67
CA LEU A 461 11.90 -17.22 -9.46
C LEU A 461 10.95 -18.38 -9.62
N ARG A 462 9.98 -18.53 -8.72
CA ARG A 462 8.95 -19.57 -8.78
C ARG A 462 7.55 -18.99 -8.64
N SER A 463 6.60 -19.47 -9.43
CA SER A 463 5.20 -19.07 -9.33
C SER A 463 4.29 -20.20 -9.81
N ALA A 464 3.19 -20.43 -9.10
CA ALA A 464 2.13 -21.34 -9.54
C ALA A 464 1.30 -20.77 -10.71
N ARG A 465 1.45 -19.47 -10.99
CA ARG A 465 0.78 -18.78 -12.09
C ARG A 465 1.77 -18.48 -13.20
N ARG A 466 1.23 -18.29 -14.40
CA ARG A 466 2.01 -17.73 -15.50
C ARG A 466 2.42 -16.31 -15.12
N ALA A 467 3.72 -16.08 -15.06
CA ALA A 467 4.31 -14.82 -14.64
C ALA A 467 4.78 -14.05 -15.89
N GLU A 468 4.27 -12.83 -16.07
CA GLU A 468 4.61 -11.98 -17.22
C GLU A 468 4.78 -10.53 -16.80
N GLY A 469 5.69 -9.81 -17.47
CA GLY A 469 5.95 -8.41 -17.16
C GLY A 469 6.63 -8.20 -15.80
N LEU A 470 7.32 -9.20 -15.26
CA LEU A 470 8.16 -9.01 -14.09
C LEU A 470 9.43 -8.24 -14.46
N VAL A 471 9.81 -7.30 -13.60
CA VAL A 471 11.09 -6.58 -13.70
C VAL A 471 11.76 -6.66 -12.34
N LEU A 472 13.00 -7.14 -12.33
CA LEU A 472 13.85 -7.12 -11.15
C LEU A 472 14.74 -5.88 -11.18
N ARG A 473 15.01 -5.32 -10.02
CA ARG A 473 16.12 -4.41 -9.77
C ARG A 473 17.17 -5.18 -8.97
N VAL A 474 18.36 -5.32 -9.53
CA VAL A 474 19.47 -6.03 -8.92
C VAL A 474 20.51 -5.03 -8.43
N PRO A 475 21.01 -5.14 -7.18
CA PRO A 475 22.11 -4.33 -6.70
C PRO A 475 23.33 -4.44 -7.62
N ALA A 476 23.96 -3.31 -7.95
CA ALA A 476 25.12 -3.25 -8.84
C ALA A 476 26.04 -2.09 -8.41
N GLY A 477 26.94 -2.34 -7.45
CA GLY A 477 27.99 -1.39 -7.05
C GLY A 477 27.45 -0.05 -6.53
N GLY A 478 26.39 -0.05 -5.72
CA GLY A 478 25.73 1.16 -5.21
C GLY A 478 24.73 1.79 -6.17
N THR A 479 24.43 1.11 -7.29
CA THR A 479 23.32 1.43 -8.19
C THR A 479 22.39 0.23 -8.33
N TRP A 480 21.29 0.40 -9.08
CA TRP A 480 20.34 -0.67 -9.38
C TRP A 480 20.30 -0.93 -10.88
N ARG A 481 20.59 -2.17 -11.28
CA ARG A 481 20.40 -2.62 -12.66
C ARG A 481 19.00 -3.21 -12.81
N ARG A 482 18.27 -2.79 -13.84
CA ARG A 482 16.96 -3.38 -14.18
C ARG A 482 17.15 -4.60 -15.08
N VAL A 483 16.42 -5.67 -14.77
CA VAL A 483 16.42 -6.93 -15.52
C VAL A 483 14.96 -7.29 -15.81
N GLU A 484 14.61 -7.32 -17.09
CA GLU A 484 13.31 -7.82 -17.53
C GLU A 484 13.32 -9.36 -17.46
N VAL A 485 12.30 -9.92 -16.84
CA VAL A 485 12.16 -11.37 -16.69
C VAL A 485 11.30 -11.90 -17.84
N PRO A 486 11.80 -12.85 -18.65
CA PRO A 486 10.99 -13.49 -19.68
C PRO A 486 9.74 -14.15 -19.07
N PRO A 487 8.61 -14.21 -19.81
CA PRO A 487 7.45 -14.97 -19.39
C PRO A 487 7.82 -16.40 -18.97
N PHE A 488 7.30 -16.85 -17.83
CA PHE A 488 7.54 -18.22 -17.35
C PHE A 488 6.31 -18.80 -16.63
N HIS A 489 6.34 -20.11 -16.44
CA HIS A 489 5.40 -20.87 -15.64
C HIS A 489 6.22 -21.83 -14.76
N GLU A 490 5.84 -21.99 -13.49
CA GLU A 490 6.54 -22.76 -12.46
C GLU A 490 7.89 -22.18 -12.00
N GLU A 491 8.90 -22.13 -12.86
CA GLU A 491 10.26 -21.69 -12.49
C GLU A 491 11.00 -21.00 -13.65
N ILE A 492 11.83 -19.99 -13.33
CA ILE A 492 12.88 -19.46 -14.21
C ILE A 492 14.15 -19.16 -13.42
N ARG A 493 15.31 -19.27 -14.07
CA ARG A 493 16.60 -18.84 -13.51
C ARG A 493 17.13 -17.63 -14.26
N ILE A 494 17.52 -16.61 -13.51
CA ILE A 494 18.06 -15.36 -14.02
C ILE A 494 19.51 -15.25 -13.52
N PRO A 495 20.52 -15.23 -14.41
CA PRO A 495 21.91 -15.12 -13.98
C PRO A 495 22.15 -13.80 -13.26
N LEU A 496 23.03 -13.80 -12.25
CA LEU A 496 23.49 -12.58 -11.61
C LEU A 496 24.25 -11.72 -12.64
N PRO A 497 24.05 -10.39 -12.62
CA PRO A 497 24.55 -9.47 -13.63
C PRO A 497 26.07 -9.26 -13.67
#